data_AF-A0AA38L6R0-F1
#
_entry.id   AF-A0AA38L6R0-F1
#
_cell.length_a   1.000
_cell.length_b   1.000
_cell.length_c   1.000
_cell.angle_alpha   90.00
_cell.angle_beta   90.00
_cell.angle_gamma   90.00
#
_symmetry.space_group_name_H-M   'P 1'
#
loop_
_entity.id
_entity.type
_entity.pdbx_description
1 polymer ?
#
loop_
_entity_poly.entity_id
_entity_poly.type
_entity_poly.pdbx_seq_one_letter_code
_entity_poly.pdbx_strand_id
1 'polypeptide(L)' 'LPEGIGKLRSLKEIDMRECSRLRKVPKSIQGLKTLKHVTCDEKIEQQWIFIKKFAIPDLVVEVVEEHFTLD' A
#
# COMPACT_ATOMS: atom_id res chain seq x y z
N LEU A 1 8.57 -4.38 0.17
CA LEU A 1 7.64 -5.42 0.66
C LEU A 1 8.06 -6.78 0.13
N PRO A 2 7.99 -7.84 0.95
CA PRO A 2 8.30 -9.20 0.52
C PRO A 2 7.14 -9.81 -0.29
N GLU A 3 7.45 -10.69 -1.25
CA GLU A 3 6.43 -11.43 -2.03
C GLU A 3 5.57 -12.38 -1.16
N GLY A 4 5.98 -12.66 0.09
CA GLY A 4 5.19 -13.44 1.03
C GLY A 4 3.99 -12.69 1.63
N ILE A 5 3.90 -11.37 1.47
CA ILE A 5 2.88 -10.53 2.13
C ILE A 5 1.46 -10.99 1.83
N GLY A 6 1.20 -11.49 0.60
CA GLY A 6 -0.10 -12.00 0.18
C GLY A 6 -0.66 -13.19 0.99
N LYS A 7 0.15 -13.81 1.84
CA LYS A 7 -0.29 -14.89 2.74
C LYS A 7 -1.00 -14.38 3.99
N LEU A 8 -0.89 -13.08 4.30
CA LEU A 8 -1.51 -12.45 5.46
C LEU A 8 -2.99 -12.18 5.21
N ARG A 9 -3.79 -13.24 5.10
CA ARG A 9 -5.21 -13.17 4.67
C ARG A 9 -6.12 -12.39 5.62
N SER A 10 -5.69 -12.15 6.86
CA SER A 10 -6.43 -11.39 7.88
C SER A 10 -5.96 -9.94 8.04
N LEU A 11 -4.96 -9.51 7.25
CA LEU A 11 -4.40 -8.17 7.34
C LEU A 11 -5.40 -7.14 6.77
N LYS A 12 -5.77 -6.17 7.60
CA LYS A 12 -6.77 -5.13 7.26
C LYS A 12 -6.16 -3.79 6.89
N GLU A 13 -4.96 -3.51 7.41
CA GLU A 13 -4.33 -2.19 7.29
C GLU A 13 -2.85 -2.37 6.97
N ILE A 14 -2.33 -1.52 6.10
CA ILE A 14 -0.91 -1.43 5.77
C ILE A 14 -0.48 0.03 5.87
N ASP A 15 0.59 0.27 6.61
CA ASP A 15 1.28 1.55 6.64
C ASP A 15 2.59 1.42 5.85
N MET A 16 2.77 2.30 4.87
CA MET A 16 3.98 2.40 4.04
C MET A 16 4.45 3.83 3.88
N ARG A 17 4.19 4.67 4.89
CA ARG A 17 4.80 5.99 4.96
C ARG A 17 6.31 5.89 5.09
N GLU A 18 7.01 6.88 4.57
CA GLU A 18 8.47 7.04 4.65
C GLU A 18 9.26 5.84 4.10
N CYS A 19 8.61 5.03 3.25
CA CYS A 19 9.22 3.85 2.65
C CYS A 19 9.98 4.24 1.37
N SER A 20 10.95 5.14 1.49
CA SER A 20 11.68 5.78 0.38
C SER A 20 12.35 4.80 -0.62
N ARG A 21 12.71 3.60 -0.16
CA ARG A 21 13.31 2.55 -1.00
C ARG A 21 12.26 1.67 -1.70
N LEU A 22 11.00 1.75 -1.28
CA LEU A 22 9.91 0.96 -1.84
C LEU A 22 9.43 1.60 -3.13
N ARG A 23 9.92 1.08 -4.25
CA ARG A 23 9.51 1.55 -5.58
C ARG A 23 8.33 0.80 -6.16
N LYS A 24 8.01 -0.38 -5.61
CA LYS A 24 7.01 -1.28 -6.19
C LYS A 24 6.24 -2.08 -5.15
N VAL A 25 4.92 -2.14 -5.35
CA VAL A 25 4.04 -3.05 -4.61
C VAL A 25 4.11 -4.45 -5.25
N PRO A 26 4.38 -5.52 -4.48
CA PRO A 26 4.52 -6.87 -5.02
C PRO A 26 3.20 -7.40 -5.56
N LYS A 27 3.25 -8.30 -6.54
CA LYS A 27 2.03 -8.86 -7.17
C LYS A 27 1.19 -9.66 -6.17
N SER A 28 1.85 -10.30 -5.20
CA SER A 28 1.21 -11.04 -4.12
C SER A 28 0.23 -10.23 -3.26
N ILE A 29 0.24 -8.89 -3.33
CA ILE A 29 -0.69 -8.02 -2.59
C ILE A 29 -2.16 -8.35 -2.86
N GLN A 30 -2.47 -8.91 -4.05
CA GLN A 30 -3.81 -9.36 -4.44
C GLN A 30 -4.34 -10.52 -3.57
N GLY A 31 -3.45 -11.17 -2.80
CA GLY A 31 -3.77 -12.20 -1.82
C GLY A 31 -4.33 -11.66 -0.50
N LEU A 32 -4.20 -10.35 -0.25
CA LEU A 32 -4.73 -9.69 0.94
C LEU A 32 -6.23 -9.42 0.83
N LYS A 33 -7.03 -10.49 0.91
CA LYS A 33 -8.49 -10.43 0.69
C LYS A 33 -9.27 -9.58 1.69
N THR A 34 -8.68 -9.30 2.86
CA THR A 34 -9.34 -8.51 3.92
C THR A 34 -8.75 -7.11 4.08
N LEU A 35 -7.81 -6.70 3.22
CA LEU A 35 -7.22 -5.37 3.27
C LEU A 35 -8.28 -4.32 2.98
N LYS A 36 -8.34 -3.29 3.83
CA LYS A 36 -9.31 -2.19 3.78
C LYS A 36 -8.66 -0.82 3.70
N HIS A 37 -7.53 -0.63 4.35
CA HIS A 37 -6.80 0.64 4.32
C HIS A 37 -5.33 0.44 3.97
N VAL A 38 -4.82 1.36 3.16
CA VAL A 38 -3.40 1.58 3.02
C VAL A 38 -3.09 3.06 3.19
N THR A 39 -2.08 3.36 3.99
CA THR A 39 -1.50 4.70 4.10
C THR A 39 -0.14 4.66 3.40
N CYS A 40 0.12 5.55 2.46
CA CYS A 40 1.36 5.56 1.69
C CYS A 40 1.80 6.95 1.22
N ASP A 41 3.07 7.07 0.84
CA ASP A 41 3.58 8.28 0.19
C ASP A 41 3.09 8.37 -1.27
N GLU A 42 3.05 9.59 -1.82
CA GLU A 42 2.65 9.88 -3.22
C GLU A 42 3.38 8.99 -4.25
N LYS A 43 4.64 8.64 -3.97
CA LYS A 43 5.53 7.87 -4.85
C LYS A 43 4.96 6.52 -5.28
N ILE A 44 4.11 5.90 -4.46
CA ILE A 44 3.52 4.57 -4.73
C ILE A 44 1.99 4.60 -4.78
N GLU A 45 1.37 5.77 -4.62
CA GLU A 45 -0.09 5.96 -4.69
C GLU A 45 -0.67 5.34 -5.96
N GLN A 46 -0.09 5.65 -7.12
CA GLN A 46 -0.60 5.19 -8.41
C GLN A 46 -0.65 3.67 -8.52
N GLN A 47 0.25 2.95 -7.84
CA GLN A 47 0.22 1.49 -7.79
C GLN A 47 -0.95 0.98 -6.96
N TRP A 48 -1.26 1.64 -5.84
CA TRP A 48 -2.40 1.33 -5.00
C TRP A 48 -3.73 1.67 -5.65
N ILE A 49 -3.81 2.78 -6.41
CA ILE A 49 -4.98 3.11 -7.22
C ILE A 49 -5.24 2.01 -8.26
N PHE A 50 -4.19 1.49 -8.90
CA PHE A 50 -4.32 0.35 -9.82
C PHE A 50 -4.81 -0.91 -9.09
N ILE A 51 -4.19 -1.26 -7.95
CA ILE A 51 -4.60 -2.43 -7.15
C ILE A 51 -6.05 -2.29 -6.69
N LYS A 52 -6.46 -1.10 -6.25
CA LYS A 52 -7.84 -0.79 -5.89
C LYS A 52 -8.76 -1.07 -7.08
N LYS A 53 -8.45 -0.50 -8.25
CA LYS A 53 -9.27 -0.66 -9.46
C LYS A 53 -9.40 -2.10 -9.93
N PHE A 54 -8.36 -2.91 -9.83
CA PHE A 54 -8.30 -4.22 -10.48
C PHE A 54 -8.35 -5.43 -9.52
N ALA A 55 -8.05 -5.27 -8.24
CA ALA A 55 -7.92 -6.38 -7.30
C ALA A 55 -8.66 -6.20 -5.98
N ILE A 56 -8.73 -4.97 -5.44
CA ILE A 56 -9.36 -4.68 -4.14
C ILE A 56 -10.21 -3.40 -4.25
N PRO A 57 -11.40 -3.46 -4.88
CA PRO A 57 -12.22 -2.27 -5.17
C PRO A 57 -12.55 -1.41 -3.96
N ASP A 58 -12.77 -2.05 -2.80
CA ASP A 58 -13.12 -1.40 -1.54
C ASP A 58 -11.91 -0.83 -0.78
N LEU A 59 -10.70 -0.89 -1.35
CA LEU A 59 -9.50 -0.38 -0.71
C LEU A 59 -9.58 1.14 -0.59
N VAL A 60 -9.36 1.64 0.62
CA VAL A 60 -9.12 3.05 0.88
C VAL A 60 -7.61 3.29 0.79
N VAL A 61 -7.23 4.28 -0.02
CA VAL A 61 -5.85 4.70 -0.21
C VAL A 61 -5.74 6.10 0.37
N GLU A 62 -5.00 6.21 1.46
CA GLU A 62 -4.69 7.47 2.12
C GLU A 62 -3.26 7.86 1.76
N VAL A 63 -3.12 9.06 1.18
CA VAL A 63 -1.81 9.59 0.79
C VAL A 63 -1.40 10.63 1.81
N VAL A 64 -0.17 10.51 2.30
CA VAL A 64 0.41 11.47 3.23
C VAL A 64 1.54 12.20 2.53
N GLU A 65 1.51 13.53 2.58
CA GLU A 65 2.61 14.36 2.08
C GLU A 65 3.83 14.15 2.99
N GLU A 66 5.00 13.92 2.37
CA GLU A 66 6.27 13.92 3.11
C GLU A 66 6.54 15.35 3.58
N HIS A 67 6.21 15.66 4.83
CA HIS A 67 6.69 16.87 5.47
C HIS A 67 8.17 16.70 5.78
N PHE A 68 9.05 17.24 4.92
CA PHE A 68 10.44 17.45 5.25
C PHE A 68 10.52 18.56 6.31
N THR A 69 10.27 18.25 7.57
CA THR A 69 10.74 19.11 8.65
C THR A 69 12.26 19.00 8.69
N LEU A 70 12.92 20.00 8.11
CA LEU A 70 14.32 20.31 8.39
C LEU A 70 14.38 20.91 9.79
N ASP A 71 14.59 20.06 10.81
CA ASP A 71 15.24 20.45 12.06
C ASP A 71 16.71 20.01 12.02
#